data_AF-A0A8B6XRR9-F1
#
_entry.id   AF-A0A8B6XRR9-F1
#
_cell.length_a   1.000
_cell.length_b   1.000
_cell.length_c   1.000
_cell.angle_alpha   90.00
_cell.angle_beta   90.00
_cell.angle_gamma   90.00
#
_symmetry.space_group_name_H-M   'P 1'
#
loop_
_entity.id
_entity.type
_entity.pdbx_description
1 polymer ?
#
loop_
_entity_poly.entity_id
_entity_poly.type
_entity_poly.pdbx_seq_one_letter_code
_entity_poly.pdbx_strand_id
1 'polypeptide(L)'
;MYTVEFGLCLQNNEVKAYGAGLLSSIGELQYCFSEKSIKVPFDLEEIFATKYSLTEFQPKYYIAESFSDATNKVRKWAKGLPNANAIKYNPITRSIETIIELSQMNSQKSLRFD
;
A
#
# COMPACT_ATOMS: atom_id res chain seq x y z
N MET A 1 -2.79 -3.55 -7.03
CA MET A 1 -2.09 -4.76 -7.53
C MET A 1 -0.59 -4.56 -7.69
N TYR A 2 -0.10 -3.36 -8.00
CA TYR A 2 1.32 -3.07 -8.23
C TYR A 2 2.26 -3.09 -7.00
N THR A 3 1.85 -3.75 -5.91
CA THR A 3 2.66 -3.95 -4.71
C THR A 3 2.67 -5.42 -4.32
N VAL A 4 1.65 -5.86 -3.58
CA VAL A 4 1.57 -7.24 -3.06
C VAL A 4 1.51 -8.28 -4.18
N GLU A 5 0.94 -7.95 -5.35
CA GLU A 5 0.86 -8.88 -6.49
C GLU A 5 2.02 -8.74 -7.48
N PHE A 6 2.37 -7.52 -7.88
CA PHE A 6 3.35 -7.27 -8.95
C PHE A 6 4.46 -6.27 -8.55
N GLY A 7 4.80 -6.19 -7.27
CA GLY A 7 5.80 -5.27 -6.75
C GLY A 7 7.24 -5.76 -6.89
N LEU A 8 8.15 -4.79 -7.08
CA LEU A 8 9.59 -4.96 -7.06
C LEU A 8 10.19 -4.19 -5.87
N CYS A 9 11.35 -4.62 -5.38
CA CYS A 9 12.09 -3.91 -4.34
C CYS A 9 13.57 -3.78 -4.70
N LEU A 10 14.23 -2.78 -4.13
CA LEU A 10 15.69 -2.66 -4.17
C LEU A 10 16.29 -3.40 -2.98
N GLN A 11 17.26 -4.28 -3.23
CA GLN A 11 18.00 -5.00 -2.21
C GLN A 11 19.47 -5.09 -2.64
N ASN A 12 20.37 -4.54 -1.83
CA ASN A 12 21.82 -4.51 -2.13
C ASN A 12 22.11 -3.93 -3.54
N ASN A 13 21.43 -2.83 -3.89
CA ASN A 13 21.51 -2.19 -5.21
C ASN A 13 21.03 -3.05 -6.40
N GLU A 14 20.37 -4.17 -6.14
CA GLU A 14 19.73 -5.01 -7.16
C GLU A 14 18.21 -4.90 -7.07
N VAL A 15 17.53 -4.88 -8.21
CA VAL A 15 16.08 -4.96 -8.27
C VAL A 15 15.65 -6.42 -8.13
N LYS A 16 14.74 -6.71 -7.20
CA LYS A 16 14.21 -8.06 -6.94
C LYS A 16 12.69 -8.05 -6.94
N ALA A 17 12.09 -9.17 -7.32
CA ALA A 17 10.65 -9.36 -7.24
C ALA A 17 10.23 -9.79 -5.84
N TYR A 18 9.11 -9.24 -5.35
CA TYR A 18 8.47 -9.70 -4.12
C TYR A 18 6.96 -9.94 -4.29
N GLY A 19 6.36 -9.44 -5.37
CA GLY A 19 4.93 -9.61 -5.64
C GLY A 19 4.53 -11.08 -5.83
N ALA A 20 3.41 -11.49 -5.24
CA ALA A 20 2.92 -12.87 -5.29
C ALA A 20 2.67 -13.36 -6.73
N GLY A 21 2.05 -12.54 -7.57
CA GLY A 21 1.86 -12.81 -9.00
C GLY A 21 3.17 -13.01 -9.76
N LEU A 22 4.20 -12.22 -9.46
CA LEU A 22 5.54 -12.41 -10.05
C LEU A 22 6.19 -13.72 -9.59
N LEU A 23 6.12 -14.01 -8.30
CA LEU A 23 6.77 -15.19 -7.72
C LEU A 23 6.05 -16.50 -8.08
N SER A 24 4.78 -16.44 -8.47
CA SER A 24 3.99 -17.60 -8.88
C SER A 24 3.94 -17.83 -10.39
N SER A 25 4.33 -16.84 -11.20
CA SER A 25 4.34 -16.92 -12.66
C SER A 25 5.75 -16.74 -13.23
N ILE A 26 6.36 -17.84 -13.67
CA ILE A 26 7.67 -17.81 -14.34
C ILE A 26 7.65 -16.88 -15.56
N GLY A 27 6.57 -16.90 -16.34
CA GLY A 27 6.42 -16.06 -17.53
C GLY A 27 6.38 -14.57 -17.19
N GLU A 28 5.60 -14.18 -16.17
CA GLU A 28 5.55 -12.78 -15.72
C GLU A 28 6.91 -12.35 -15.16
N LEU A 29 7.55 -13.21 -14.37
CA LEU A 29 8.85 -12.91 -13.77
C LEU A 29 9.92 -12.65 -14.84
N GLN A 30 9.99 -13.51 -15.87
CA GLN A 30 10.91 -13.33 -16.99
C GLN A 30 10.58 -12.06 -17.79
N TYR A 31 9.30 -11.80 -18.06
CA TYR A 31 8.88 -10.59 -18.75
C TYR A 31 9.25 -9.33 -17.97
N CYS A 32 9.01 -9.34 -16.66
CA CYS A 32 9.30 -8.25 -15.73
C CYS A 32 10.79 -7.88 -15.72
N PHE A 33 11.72 -8.83 -15.89
CA PHE A 33 13.16 -8.53 -15.98
C PHE A 33 13.68 -8.34 -17.42
N SER A 34 12.81 -8.39 -18.42
CA SER A 34 13.17 -8.09 -19.81
C SER A 34 13.17 -6.59 -20.11
N GLU A 35 13.83 -6.21 -21.21
CA GLU A 35 13.86 -4.84 -21.76
C GLU A 35 12.48 -4.33 -22.23
N LYS A 36 11.48 -5.22 -22.36
CA LYS A 36 10.13 -4.84 -22.80
C LYS A 36 9.29 -4.18 -21.71
N SER A 37 9.71 -4.34 -20.45
CA SER A 37 8.96 -3.87 -19.29
C SER A 37 9.55 -2.58 -18.73
N ILE A 38 8.69 -1.66 -18.31
CA ILE A 38 9.11 -0.41 -17.68
C ILE A 38 9.17 -0.62 -16.17
N LYS A 39 10.27 -0.24 -15.54
CA LYS A 39 10.43 -0.26 -14.08
C LYS A 39 10.68 1.15 -13.60
N VAL A 40 9.84 1.64 -12.69
CA VAL A 40 9.93 3.00 -12.16
C VAL A 40 9.95 2.97 -10.64
N PRO A 41 10.42 4.04 -9.97
CA PRO A 41 10.30 4.17 -8.52
C PRO A 41 8.85 4.05 -8.05
N PHE A 42 8.67 3.53 -6.84
CA PHE A 42 7.36 3.42 -6.21
C PHE A 42 6.72 4.81 -5.98
N ASP A 43 5.62 5.05 -6.69
CA ASP A 43 4.79 6.25 -6.63
C ASP A 43 3.31 5.85 -6.47
N LEU A 44 2.65 6.35 -5.42
CA LEU A 44 1.27 5.98 -5.13
C LEU A 44 0.26 6.62 -6.08
N GLU A 45 0.47 7.86 -6.50
CA GLU A 45 -0.46 8.57 -7.38
C GLU A 45 -0.48 7.90 -8.76
N GLU A 46 0.71 7.55 -9.27
CA GLU A 46 0.85 6.84 -10.53
C GLU A 46 0.26 5.42 -10.46
N ILE A 47 0.51 4.69 -9.36
CA ILE A 47 -0.07 3.36 -9.13
C ILE A 47 -1.59 3.41 -9.13
N PHE A 48 -2.20 4.40 -8.48
CA PHE A 48 -3.67 4.53 -8.47
C PHE A 48 -4.25 4.92 -9.82
N ALA A 49 -3.50 5.66 -10.65
CA ALA A 49 -3.91 6.00 -12.01
C ALA A 49 -3.69 4.87 -13.03
N THR A 50 -2.87 3.87 -12.69
CA THR A 50 -2.47 2.81 -13.63
C THR A 50 -3.55 1.74 -13.77
N LYS A 51 -3.98 1.48 -15.02
CA LYS A 51 -4.90 0.38 -15.33
C LYS A 51 -4.19 -0.97 -15.23
N TYR A 52 -4.89 -1.92 -14.66
CA TYR A 52 -4.44 -3.30 -14.48
C TYR A 52 -5.11 -4.26 -15.48
N SER A 53 -4.32 -5.19 -16.03
CA SER A 53 -4.79 -6.26 -16.92
C SER A 53 -4.64 -7.63 -16.25
N LEU A 54 -5.70 -8.45 -16.26
CA LEU A 54 -5.69 -9.83 -15.74
C LEU A 54 -5.09 -10.84 -16.73
N THR A 55 -5.10 -10.51 -18.02
CA THR A 55 -4.81 -11.46 -19.10
C THR A 55 -3.49 -11.21 -19.80
N GLU A 56 -2.91 -10.03 -19.60
CA GLU A 56 -1.68 -9.60 -20.25
C GLU A 56 -0.60 -9.30 -19.20
N PHE A 57 0.66 -9.39 -19.63
CA PHE A 57 1.79 -8.99 -18.81
C PHE A 57 1.70 -7.51 -18.44
N GLN A 58 2.10 -7.16 -17.22
CA GLN A 58 2.05 -5.77 -16.79
C GLN A 58 3.08 -4.93 -17.57
N PRO A 59 2.68 -3.82 -18.20
CA PRO A 59 3.62 -2.98 -18.96
C PRO A 59 4.58 -2.19 -18.06
N LYS A 60 4.21 -2.00 -16.80
CA LYS A 60 4.92 -1.19 -15.81
C LYS A 60 4.95 -1.85 -14.44
N TYR A 61 6.10 -1.79 -13.80
CA TYR A 61 6.37 -2.29 -12.46
C TYR A 61 6.98 -1.20 -11.58
N TYR A 62 6.72 -1.28 -10.28
CA TYR A 62 7.10 -0.23 -9.33
C TYR A 62 8.09 -0.78 -8.31
N ILE A 63 9.21 -0.08 -8.16
CA ILE A 63 10.33 -0.46 -7.31
C ILE A 63 10.22 0.28 -5.97
N ALA A 64 9.91 -0.45 -4.92
CA ALA A 64 10.04 0.04 -3.56
C ALA A 64 11.52 0.14 -3.18
N GLU A 65 11.97 1.31 -2.73
CA GLU A 65 13.34 1.50 -2.21
C GLU A 65 13.59 0.63 -0.98
N SER A 66 12.59 0.56 -0.09
CA SER A 66 12.53 -0.41 0.99
C SER A 66 11.08 -0.64 1.40
N PHE A 67 10.79 -1.75 2.09
CA PHE A 67 9.44 -1.96 2.64
C PHE A 67 9.06 -0.91 3.69
N SER A 68 10.04 -0.36 4.41
CA SER A 68 9.82 0.73 5.37
C SER A 68 9.35 2.01 4.66
N ASP A 69 10.06 2.42 3.59
CA ASP A 69 9.69 3.57 2.77
C ASP A 69 8.29 3.40 2.15
N ALA A 70 8.03 2.26 1.50
CA ALA A 70 6.72 1.97 0.91
C ALA A 70 5.61 1.99 1.96
N THR A 71 5.82 1.39 3.13
CA THR A 71 4.87 1.42 4.25
C THR A 71 4.61 2.85 4.74
N ASN A 72 5.66 3.68 4.85
CA ASN A 72 5.52 5.07 5.28
C ASN A 72 4.75 5.92 4.26
N LYS A 73 5.01 5.74 2.96
CA LYS A 73 4.24 6.38 1.87
C LYS A 73 2.77 6.00 1.94
N VAL A 74 2.46 4.70 2.09
CA VAL A 74 1.08 4.21 2.23
C VAL A 74 0.42 4.77 3.49
N ARG A 75 1.10 4.79 4.64
CA ARG A 75 0.57 5.40 5.86
C ARG A 75 0.30 6.90 5.70
N LYS A 76 1.21 7.63 5.05
CA LYS A 76 1.05 9.07 4.81
C LYS A 76 -0.18 9.33 3.94
N TRP A 77 -0.34 8.57 2.86
CA TRP A 77 -1.53 8.62 2.02
C TRP A 77 -2.80 8.26 2.82
N ALA A 78 -2.76 7.16 3.59
CA ALA A 78 -3.91 6.68 4.35
C ALA A 78 -4.40 7.72 5.37
N LYS A 79 -3.51 8.53 5.98
CA LYS A 79 -3.90 9.64 6.87
C LYS A 79 -4.80 10.69 6.23
N GLY A 80 -4.81 10.80 4.90
CA GLY A 80 -5.72 11.68 4.17
C GLY A 80 -7.13 11.11 3.99
N LEU A 81 -7.35 9.84 4.33
CA LEU A 81 -8.65 9.20 4.23
C LEU A 81 -9.56 9.61 5.40
N PRO A 82 -10.89 9.65 5.19
CA PRO A 82 -11.84 9.79 6.29
C PRO A 82 -11.61 8.70 7.35
N ASN A 83 -11.62 9.10 8.63
CA ASN A 83 -11.49 8.19 9.78
C ASN A 83 -10.16 7.42 9.88
N ALA A 84 -9.10 7.83 9.17
CA ALA A 84 -7.83 7.12 9.14
C ALA A 84 -7.16 6.92 10.52
N ASN A 85 -7.38 7.85 11.45
CA ASN A 85 -6.84 7.77 12.81
C ASN A 85 -7.83 7.14 13.81
N ALA A 86 -9.05 6.83 13.37
CA ALA A 86 -10.11 6.37 14.25
C ALA A 86 -10.07 4.86 14.48
N ILE A 87 -9.22 4.08 13.79
CA ILE A 87 -9.19 2.63 13.90
C ILE A 87 -7.79 2.10 14.21
N LYS A 88 -7.71 1.08 15.07
CA LYS A 88 -6.48 0.36 15.40
C LYS A 88 -6.76 -1.14 15.48
N TYR A 89 -5.84 -1.93 14.93
CA TYR A 89 -5.89 -3.39 15.07
C TYR A 89 -5.33 -3.83 16.42
N ASN A 90 -6.09 -4.64 17.17
CA ASN A 90 -5.63 -5.32 18.38
C ASN A 90 -5.23 -6.77 18.04
N PRO A 91 -3.94 -7.13 18.15
CA PRO A 91 -3.47 -8.47 17.79
C PRO A 91 -3.87 -9.55 18.80
N ILE A 92 -4.18 -9.20 20.04
CA ILE A 92 -4.57 -10.14 21.11
C ILE A 92 -6.00 -10.62 20.88
N THR A 93 -6.93 -9.68 20.72
CA THR A 93 -8.35 -9.97 20.48
C THR A 93 -8.66 -10.22 19.01
N ARG A 94 -7.70 -9.94 18.12
CA ARG A 94 -7.84 -10.02 16.65
C ARG A 94 -9.01 -9.15 16.14
N SER A 95 -9.24 -8.00 16.78
CA SER A 95 -10.34 -7.09 16.47
C SER A 95 -9.85 -5.71 16.04
N ILE A 96 -10.75 -4.94 15.41
CA ILE A 96 -10.55 -3.52 15.16
C ILE A 96 -11.19 -2.74 16.31
N GLU A 97 -10.43 -1.84 16.90
CA GLU A 97 -10.86 -0.94 17.97
C GLU A 97 -10.96 0.48 17.42
N THR A 98 -12.06 1.17 17.76
CA THR A 98 -12.22 2.58 17.42
C THR A 98 -11.56 3.44 18.48
N ILE A 99 -10.62 4.30 18.09
CA ILE A 99 -10.06 5.31 18.96
C ILE A 99 -11.05 6.48 19.03
N ILE A 100 -11.87 6.48 20.08
CA ILE A 100 -12.74 7.62 20.39
C ILE A 100 -11.84 8.68 21.04
N GLU A 101 -11.56 9.76 20.33
CA GLU A 101 -10.89 10.91 20.93
C GLU A 101 -11.81 11.54 21.98
N LEU A 102 -11.32 11.64 23.24
CA LEU A 102 -12.04 12.26 24.35
C LEU A 102 -12.41 13.74 24.10
N SER A 103 -11.77 14.39 23.12
CA SER A 103 -12.07 15.76 22.68
C SER A 103 -13.51 15.91 22.18
N GLN A 104 -14.12 14.85 21.63
CA GLN A 104 -15.49 14.86 21.11
C GLN A 104 -16.56 14.65 22.20
N MET A 105 -16.20 14.13 23.38
CA MET A 105 -17.15 13.94 24.50
C MET A 105 -17.43 15.23 25.28
N ASN A 106 -16.51 16.21 25.27
CA ASN A 106 -16.69 17.47 26.00
C ASN A 106 -17.67 18.43 25.30
N SER A 107 -17.85 18.34 23.98
CA SER A 107 -18.81 19.15 23.23
C SER A 107 -20.27 18.71 23.43
N GLN A 108 -20.51 17.47 23.86
CA GLN A 108 -21.86 16.94 24.12
C GLN A 108 -22.34 17.14 25.57
N LYS A 109 -21.45 17.41 26.53
CA LYS A 109 -21.84 17.68 27.93
C LYS A 109 -22.35 19.10 28.18
N SER A 110 -22.05 20.06 27.31
CA SER A 110 -22.50 21.45 27.45
C SER A 110 -23.95 21.71 27.00
N LEU A 111 -24.60 20.74 26.35
CA LEU A 111 -25.97 20.87 25.81
C LEU A 111 -27.03 20.15 26.67
N ARG A 112 -26.66 19.67 27.87
CA ARG A 112 -27.55 18.93 28.78
C ARG A 112 -27.73 19.58 30.16
N PHE A 113 -27.31 20.83 30.30
CA PHE A 113 -27.59 21.66 31.47
C PHE A 113 -28.09 23.03 31.00
N ASP A 114 -29.33 23.05 30.52
CA ASP A 114 -30.24 24.21 30.50
C ASP A 114 -31.65 23.68 30.80
#